data_AF-A0A7K4KP01-F1
#
_entry.id   AF-A0A7K4KP01-F1
#
_cell.length_a   1.000
_cell.length_b   1.000
_cell.length_c   1.000
_cell.angle_alpha   90.00
_cell.angle_beta   90.00
_cell.angle_gamma   90.00
#
_symmetry.space_group_name_H-M   'P 1'
#
loop_
_entity.id
_entity.type
_entity.pdbx_description
1 polymer ?
#
loop_
_entity_poly.entity_id
_entity_poly.type
_entity_poly.pdbx_seq_one_letter_code
_entity_poly.pdbx_strand_id
1 'polypeptide(L)'
;PPVCPAGLEYNLVRIPMASCDFSLHAYTYDDVPFDYELAHFSLRDEDTQLKIPVLRRAMAMAARPLSLYASPWTSPAWLKTSESFVGKGTLKGQAGDKYHKTWANYFVRFLDEYAKHNVTFWAVTAENEPTAGLINNYPFQCLGFTAEQQRDFIARDLGPALANSSHRGVRLIILDDNRLHLPHWAKVVSGRRA
;
A
#
# COMPACT_ATOMS: atom_id res chain seq x y z
N PRO A 1 0.75 -22.17 -27.02
CA PRO A 1 -0.49 -21.35 -26.90
C PRO A 1 -0.44 -20.16 -27.87
N PRO A 2 -1.51 -19.86 -28.60
CA PRO A 2 -1.51 -18.75 -29.54
C PRO A 2 -1.41 -17.45 -28.74
N VAL A 3 -0.31 -16.73 -28.93
CA VAL A 3 -0.12 -15.37 -28.45
C VAL A 3 -1.19 -14.53 -29.15
N CYS A 4 -2.12 -13.95 -28.41
CA CYS A 4 -3.18 -13.13 -28.98
C CYS A 4 -2.57 -11.74 -29.33
N PRO A 5 -2.26 -11.42 -30.60
CA PRO A 5 -1.53 -10.20 -30.94
C PRO A 5 -2.53 -9.12 -31.41
N ALA A 6 -3.56 -8.82 -30.59
CA ALA A 6 -4.61 -7.86 -30.97
C ALA A 6 -5.08 -6.96 -29.81
N GLY A 7 -4.25 -6.75 -28.79
CA GLY A 7 -4.52 -5.83 -27.68
C GLY A 7 -3.50 -4.70 -27.58
N LEU A 8 -3.69 -3.80 -26.60
CA LEU A 8 -2.76 -2.70 -26.32
C LEU A 8 -1.54 -3.11 -25.48
N GLU A 9 -1.42 -4.40 -25.13
CA GLU A 9 -0.28 -4.98 -24.39
C GLU A 9 0.12 -4.20 -23.11
N TYR A 10 -0.86 -3.81 -22.29
CA TYR A 10 -0.59 -3.18 -21.00
C TYR A 10 0.32 -4.07 -20.14
N ASN A 11 1.37 -3.47 -19.59
CA ASN A 11 2.43 -4.16 -18.85
C ASN A 11 2.59 -3.66 -17.40
N LEU A 12 1.66 -2.84 -16.91
CA LEU A 12 1.63 -2.36 -15.53
C LEU A 12 0.21 -2.46 -14.97
N VAL A 13 0.05 -3.01 -13.77
CA VAL A 13 -1.22 -3.06 -13.05
C VAL A 13 -1.04 -2.53 -11.63
N ARG A 14 -1.91 -1.59 -11.24
CA ARG A 14 -2.04 -1.11 -9.86
C ARG A 14 -3.01 -1.99 -9.10
N ILE A 15 -2.65 -2.39 -7.88
CA ILE A 15 -3.50 -3.18 -6.99
C ILE A 15 -3.70 -2.46 -5.65
N PRO A 16 -4.94 -2.11 -5.29
CA PRO A 16 -5.23 -1.66 -3.93
C PRO A 16 -4.86 -2.71 -2.89
N MET A 17 -4.18 -2.30 -1.82
CA MET A 17 -4.03 -3.11 -0.62
C MET A 17 -5.29 -2.92 0.22
N ALA A 18 -6.14 -3.95 0.23
CA ALA A 18 -7.50 -3.97 0.76
C ALA A 18 -8.47 -3.03 0.03
N SER A 19 -9.39 -2.38 0.76
CA SER A 19 -10.46 -1.56 0.19
C SER A 19 -10.03 -0.14 -0.20
N CYS A 20 -10.75 0.42 -1.17
CA CYS A 20 -10.72 1.82 -1.57
C CYS A 20 -12.15 2.34 -1.86
N ASP A 21 -12.26 3.54 -2.40
CA ASP A 21 -13.50 4.16 -2.87
C ASP A 21 -14.23 3.35 -3.96
N PHE A 22 -13.50 2.59 -4.78
CA PHE A 22 -14.05 1.64 -5.77
C PHE A 22 -14.34 0.24 -5.19
N SER A 23 -14.43 0.11 -3.87
CA SER A 23 -14.86 -1.12 -3.18
C SER A 23 -16.31 -1.01 -2.71
N LEU A 24 -17.01 -2.14 -2.61
CA LEU A 24 -18.42 -2.16 -2.17
C LEU A 24 -18.59 -1.88 -0.67
N HIS A 25 -17.54 -2.06 0.11
CA HIS A 25 -17.49 -1.74 1.53
C HIS A 25 -16.05 -1.47 1.98
N ALA A 26 -15.90 -0.86 3.16
CA ALA A 26 -14.60 -0.62 3.76
C ALA A 26 -14.14 -1.83 4.58
N TYR A 27 -12.91 -2.26 4.33
CA TYR A 27 -12.23 -3.34 5.05
C TYR A 27 -10.71 -3.17 4.96
N THR A 28 -10.00 -3.81 5.90
CA THR A 28 -8.56 -4.05 5.80
C THR A 28 -8.26 -5.54 5.92
N TYR A 29 -6.98 -5.92 5.92
CA TYR A 29 -6.56 -7.29 6.15
C TYR A 29 -6.46 -7.64 7.63
N ASP A 30 -6.51 -6.65 8.53
CA ASP A 30 -6.30 -6.87 9.96
C ASP A 30 -7.18 -5.95 10.83
N ASP A 31 -8.49 -6.17 10.75
CA ASP A 31 -9.48 -5.35 11.47
C ASP A 31 -9.69 -5.76 12.94
N VAL A 32 -8.96 -6.77 13.44
CA VAL A 32 -9.00 -7.16 14.87
C VAL A 32 -8.22 -6.13 15.68
N PRO A 33 -8.84 -5.42 16.65
CA PRO A 33 -8.16 -4.36 17.38
C PRO A 33 -6.92 -4.82 18.14
N PHE A 34 -5.86 -4.01 18.10
CA PHE A 34 -4.62 -4.19 18.85
C PHE A 34 -3.81 -5.44 18.47
N ASP A 35 -4.01 -5.97 17.26
CA ASP A 35 -3.23 -7.10 16.73
C ASP A 35 -1.86 -6.67 16.19
N TYR A 36 -0.98 -6.23 17.08
CA TYR A 36 0.35 -5.74 16.70
C TYR A 36 1.25 -6.79 16.03
N GLU A 37 0.94 -8.07 16.23
CA GLU A 37 1.68 -9.20 15.64
C GLU A 37 1.06 -9.68 14.31
N LEU A 38 -0.03 -9.05 13.86
CA LEU A 38 -0.75 -9.38 12.62
C LEU A 38 -1.20 -10.86 12.58
N ALA A 39 -1.61 -11.40 13.74
CA ALA A 39 -2.01 -12.80 13.88
C ALA A 39 -3.33 -13.12 13.13
N HIS A 40 -4.21 -12.13 12.98
CA HIS A 40 -5.49 -12.23 12.28
C HIS A 40 -5.43 -11.65 10.86
N PHE A 41 -4.23 -11.27 10.39
CA PHE A 41 -4.05 -10.80 9.02
C PHE A 41 -4.53 -11.85 8.03
N SER A 42 -5.48 -11.47 7.19
CA SER A 42 -6.01 -12.33 6.14
C SER A 42 -6.43 -11.53 4.92
N LEU A 43 -6.09 -12.07 3.73
CA LEU A 43 -6.68 -11.58 2.49
C LEU A 43 -8.20 -11.83 2.51
N ARG A 44 -8.97 -10.91 1.91
CA ARG A 44 -10.42 -11.03 1.84
C ARG A 44 -10.88 -11.73 0.55
N ASP A 45 -12.18 -11.98 0.43
CA ASP A 45 -12.75 -12.62 -0.76
C ASP A 45 -12.53 -11.76 -2.02
N GLU A 46 -12.50 -10.43 -1.88
CA GLU A 46 -12.12 -9.51 -2.95
C GLU A 46 -10.74 -9.80 -3.52
N ASP A 47 -9.79 -10.24 -2.70
CA ASP A 47 -8.47 -10.64 -3.15
C ASP A 47 -8.48 -12.03 -3.74
N THR A 48 -8.95 -13.01 -2.97
CA THR A 48 -8.78 -14.43 -3.29
C THR A 48 -9.74 -14.92 -4.38
N GLN A 49 -10.94 -14.34 -4.49
CA GLN A 49 -11.96 -14.74 -5.46
C GLN A 49 -12.03 -13.80 -6.67
N LEU A 50 -11.58 -12.54 -6.56
CA LEU A 50 -11.68 -11.55 -7.64
C LEU A 50 -10.30 -11.09 -8.15
N LYS A 51 -9.54 -10.32 -7.36
CA LYS A 51 -8.30 -9.66 -7.83
C LYS A 51 -7.25 -10.67 -8.27
N ILE A 52 -6.94 -11.66 -7.45
CA ILE A 52 -5.89 -12.65 -7.74
C ILE A 52 -6.25 -13.53 -8.96
N PRO A 53 -7.47 -14.10 -9.08
CA PRO A 53 -7.85 -14.84 -10.28
C PRO A 53 -7.79 -13.99 -11.56
N VAL A 54 -8.23 -12.74 -11.52
CA VAL A 54 -8.14 -11.81 -12.66
C VAL A 54 -6.69 -11.53 -13.05
N LEU A 55 -5.84 -11.24 -12.06
CA LEU A 55 -4.40 -11.01 -12.26
C LEU A 55 -3.72 -12.22 -12.90
N ARG A 56 -3.99 -13.43 -12.42
CA ARG A 56 -3.39 -14.65 -12.98
C ARG A 56 -3.79 -14.87 -14.43
N ARG A 57 -5.05 -14.57 -14.80
CA ARG A 57 -5.48 -14.60 -16.20
C ARG A 57 -4.76 -13.55 -17.04
N ALA A 58 -4.62 -12.32 -16.54
CA ALA A 58 -3.90 -11.26 -17.24
C ALA A 58 -2.42 -11.65 -17.47
N MET A 59 -1.76 -12.19 -16.45
CA MET A 59 -0.37 -12.67 -16.53
C MET A 59 -0.21 -13.81 -17.55
N ALA A 60 -1.18 -14.74 -17.62
CA ALA A 60 -1.14 -15.85 -18.57
C ALA A 60 -1.39 -15.43 -20.03
N MET A 61 -2.12 -14.32 -20.23
CA MET A 61 -2.42 -13.76 -21.55
C MET A 61 -1.35 -12.78 -22.05
N ALA A 62 -0.57 -12.19 -21.15
CA ALA A 62 0.40 -11.17 -21.50
C ALA A 62 1.59 -11.75 -22.30
N ALA A 63 1.88 -11.15 -23.45
CA ALA A 63 3.08 -11.47 -24.24
C ALA A 63 4.37 -10.89 -23.62
N ARG A 64 4.23 -9.86 -22.78
CA ARG A 64 5.32 -9.18 -22.06
C ARG A 64 5.17 -9.38 -20.56
N PRO A 65 6.26 -9.37 -19.78
CA PRO A 65 6.18 -9.41 -18.33
C PRO A 65 5.29 -8.29 -17.78
N LEU A 66 4.30 -8.67 -16.96
CA LEU A 66 3.38 -7.74 -16.29
C LEU A 66 4.01 -7.29 -14.97
N SER A 67 4.24 -5.99 -14.82
CA SER A 67 4.67 -5.40 -13.55
C SER A 67 3.45 -5.07 -12.69
N LEU A 68 3.49 -5.45 -11.42
CA LEU A 68 2.44 -5.10 -10.47
C LEU A 68 2.98 -4.08 -9.47
N TYR A 69 2.19 -3.08 -9.14
CA TYR A 69 2.47 -2.25 -7.97
C TYR A 69 1.26 -2.12 -7.06
N ALA A 70 1.51 -2.06 -5.75
CA ALA A 70 0.45 -1.99 -4.76
C ALA A 70 0.46 -0.68 -3.98
N SER A 71 -0.72 -0.22 -3.56
CA SER A 71 -0.90 1.02 -2.81
C SER A 71 -2.00 0.81 -1.76
N PRO A 72 -1.77 1.06 -0.47
CA PRO A 72 -2.84 1.11 0.51
C PRO A 72 -3.55 2.46 0.48
N TRP A 73 -4.85 2.47 0.80
CA TRP A 73 -5.63 3.69 1.04
C TRP A 73 -5.79 3.99 2.53
N THR A 74 -5.76 2.97 3.39
CA THR A 74 -5.89 3.15 4.84
C THR A 74 -5.23 1.99 5.56
N SER A 75 -4.68 2.26 6.74
CA SER A 75 -4.38 1.21 7.71
C SER A 75 -5.65 0.70 8.39
N PRO A 76 -5.57 -0.44 9.13
CA PRO A 76 -6.57 -0.78 10.13
C PRO A 76 -6.94 0.41 11.01
N ALA A 77 -8.23 0.57 11.31
CA ALA A 77 -8.74 1.73 12.02
C ALA A 77 -8.08 1.88 13.41
N TRP A 78 -7.80 0.77 14.10
CA TRP A 78 -7.20 0.78 15.44
C TRP A 78 -5.76 1.32 15.47
N LEU A 79 -5.06 1.37 14.33
CA LEU A 79 -3.76 2.03 14.17
C LEU A 79 -3.86 3.55 13.96
N LYS A 80 -5.05 4.10 13.68
CA LYS A 80 -5.26 5.50 13.27
C LYS A 80 -5.70 6.38 14.42
N THR A 81 -5.24 7.63 14.44
CA THR A 81 -5.65 8.63 15.43
C THR A 81 -7.15 8.92 15.40
N SER A 82 -7.80 8.75 14.25
CA SER A 82 -9.25 8.93 14.07
C SER A 82 -10.08 7.70 14.40
N GLU A 83 -9.46 6.52 14.55
CA GLU A 83 -10.16 5.22 14.66
C GLU A 83 -11.23 4.98 13.58
N SER A 84 -11.02 5.59 12.40
CA SER A 84 -11.94 5.59 11.27
C SER A 84 -11.18 5.35 9.96
N PHE A 85 -11.82 4.69 8.99
CA PHE A 85 -11.26 4.57 7.65
C PHE A 85 -11.22 5.90 6.89
N VAL A 86 -12.17 6.80 7.17
CA VAL A 86 -12.34 8.08 6.48
C VAL A 86 -12.04 9.27 7.38
N GLY A 87 -11.95 10.45 6.78
CA GLY A 87 -11.69 11.71 7.48
C GLY A 87 -10.24 11.84 7.96
N LYS A 88 -9.94 12.98 8.59
CA LYS A 88 -8.57 13.30 9.01
C LYS A 88 -8.07 12.32 10.07
N GLY A 89 -6.99 11.60 9.76
CA GLY A 89 -6.36 10.66 10.67
C GLY A 89 -5.00 10.20 10.14
N THR A 90 -4.01 10.16 11.02
CA THR A 90 -2.66 9.63 10.76
C THR A 90 -2.47 8.35 11.56
N LEU A 91 -1.35 7.65 11.39
CA LEU A 91 -0.96 6.62 12.35
C LEU A 91 -0.83 7.22 13.75
N LYS A 92 -1.21 6.44 14.77
CA LYS A 92 -0.96 6.76 16.18
C LYS A 92 0.56 6.78 16.44
N GLY A 93 0.96 7.61 17.39
CA GLY A 93 2.34 7.68 17.86
C GLY A 93 3.31 8.28 16.83
N GLN A 94 4.51 7.71 16.70
CA GLN A 94 5.59 8.25 15.88
C GLN A 94 6.47 7.16 15.26
N ALA A 95 7.08 7.47 14.10
CA ALA A 95 7.96 6.55 13.38
C ALA A 95 9.05 5.93 14.28
N GLY A 96 9.21 4.61 14.19
CA GLY A 96 10.04 3.76 15.06
C GLY A 96 9.28 3.05 16.19
N ASP A 97 8.03 3.42 16.45
CA ASP A 97 7.20 2.80 17.50
C ASP A 97 6.43 1.56 17.03
N LYS A 98 5.62 0.98 17.93
CA LYS A 98 4.85 -0.22 17.63
C LYS A 98 3.79 -0.02 16.53
N TYR A 99 3.18 1.15 16.42
CA TYR A 99 2.12 1.40 15.43
C TYR A 99 2.73 1.45 14.03
N HIS A 100 3.83 2.19 13.87
CA HIS A 100 4.52 2.32 12.59
C HIS A 100 5.22 1.02 12.18
N LYS A 101 5.81 0.28 13.12
CA LYS A 101 6.36 -1.06 12.87
C LYS A 101 5.28 -2.06 12.44
N THR A 102 4.12 -2.05 13.11
CA THR A 102 2.99 -2.90 12.71
C THR A 102 2.54 -2.56 11.30
N TRP A 103 2.41 -1.27 10.98
CA TRP A 103 2.05 -0.85 9.63
C TRP A 103 3.10 -1.25 8.59
N ALA A 104 4.38 -1.12 8.88
CA ALA A 104 5.44 -1.60 7.99
C ALA A 104 5.39 -3.14 7.79
N ASN A 105 5.14 -3.89 8.86
CA ASN A 105 4.97 -5.35 8.79
C ASN A 105 3.71 -5.75 8.01
N TYR A 106 2.66 -4.92 8.02
CA TYR A 106 1.46 -5.15 7.22
C TYR A 106 1.77 -5.17 5.71
N PHE A 107 2.69 -4.31 5.23
CA PHE A 107 3.17 -4.37 3.84
C PHE A 107 3.89 -5.68 3.55
N VAL A 108 4.81 -6.10 4.43
CA VAL A 108 5.54 -7.37 4.27
C VAL A 108 4.55 -8.54 4.25
N ARG A 109 3.58 -8.54 5.16
CA ARG A 109 2.57 -9.60 5.24
C ARG A 109 1.67 -9.64 4.01
N PHE A 110 1.26 -8.49 3.47
CA PHE A 110 0.56 -8.42 2.19
C PHE A 110 1.36 -9.07 1.05
N LEU A 111 2.65 -8.74 0.94
CA LEU A 111 3.54 -9.31 -0.07
C LEU A 111 3.72 -10.82 0.13
N ASP A 112 3.85 -11.29 1.37
CA ASP A 112 3.92 -12.71 1.71
C ASP A 112 2.65 -13.46 1.28
N GLU A 113 1.47 -12.94 1.63
CA GLU A 113 0.20 -13.60 1.28
C GLU A 113 -0.02 -13.64 -0.23
N TYR A 114 0.24 -12.56 -0.96
CA TYR A 114 0.14 -12.58 -2.43
C TYR A 114 1.17 -13.52 -3.07
N ALA A 115 2.37 -13.62 -2.51
CA ALA A 115 3.39 -14.55 -3.00
C ALA A 115 2.96 -16.03 -2.89
N LYS A 116 2.16 -16.40 -1.87
CA LYS A 116 1.57 -17.75 -1.77
C LYS A 116 0.64 -18.09 -2.95
N HIS A 117 0.10 -17.07 -3.62
CA HIS A 117 -0.72 -17.23 -4.83
C HIS A 117 0.09 -17.11 -6.14
N ASN A 118 1.43 -17.11 -6.06
CA ASN A 118 2.36 -16.87 -7.17
C ASN A 118 2.18 -15.49 -7.82
N VAL A 119 1.81 -14.47 -7.03
CA VAL A 119 1.70 -13.09 -7.47
C VAL A 119 2.76 -12.25 -6.76
N THR A 120 3.67 -11.68 -7.52
CA THR A 120 4.79 -10.87 -7.00
C THR A 120 4.72 -9.44 -7.50
N PHE A 121 5.20 -8.49 -6.69
CA PHE A 121 5.13 -7.06 -7.01
C PHE A 121 6.48 -6.53 -7.48
N TRP A 122 6.42 -5.63 -8.45
CA TRP A 122 7.54 -4.78 -8.86
C TRP A 122 7.76 -3.64 -7.87
N ALA A 123 6.68 -3.02 -7.38
CA ALA A 123 6.75 -1.88 -6.48
C ALA A 123 5.60 -1.83 -5.46
N VAL A 124 5.77 -1.03 -4.43
CA VAL A 124 4.69 -0.52 -3.58
C VAL A 124 4.81 0.99 -3.46
N THR A 125 3.70 1.68 -3.27
CA THR A 125 3.70 3.09 -2.87
C THR A 125 3.58 3.20 -1.36
N ALA A 126 4.16 4.23 -0.75
CA ALA A 126 4.17 4.39 0.70
C ALA A 126 2.76 4.61 1.29
N GLU A 127 1.87 5.24 0.53
CA GLU A 127 0.46 5.50 0.85
C GLU A 127 -0.21 6.08 -0.41
N ASN A 128 -1.45 5.70 -0.74
CA ASN A 128 -2.24 6.41 -1.76
C ASN A 128 -2.68 7.77 -1.22
N GLU A 129 -2.37 8.86 -1.92
CA GLU A 129 -2.80 10.22 -1.58
C GLU A 129 -2.62 10.56 -0.07
N PRO A 130 -1.39 10.51 0.48
CA PRO A 130 -1.12 10.78 1.90
C PRO A 130 -1.65 12.14 2.38
N THR A 131 -1.88 13.11 1.48
CA THR A 131 -2.45 14.41 1.86
C THR A 131 -3.96 14.36 2.10
N ALA A 132 -4.67 13.38 1.53
CA ALA A 132 -6.10 13.17 1.72
C ALA A 132 -6.46 12.96 3.21
N GLY A 133 -5.67 12.14 3.91
CA GLY A 133 -5.86 11.87 5.34
C GLY A 133 -5.54 13.04 6.26
N LEU A 134 -5.13 14.20 5.71
CA LEU A 134 -4.97 15.45 6.45
C LEU A 134 -6.21 16.37 6.37
N ILE A 135 -7.22 15.98 5.57
CA ILE A 135 -8.46 16.72 5.33
C ILE A 135 -9.57 16.21 6.26
N ASN A 136 -10.20 17.10 7.05
CA ASN A 136 -11.14 16.74 8.12
C ASN A 136 -12.24 15.75 7.71
N ASN A 137 -12.96 16.05 6.63
CA ASN A 137 -14.12 15.27 6.18
C ASN A 137 -13.85 14.60 4.82
N TYR A 138 -12.63 14.08 4.63
CA TYR A 138 -12.33 13.33 3.41
C TYR A 138 -13.26 12.09 3.31
N PRO A 139 -13.93 11.87 2.17
CA PRO A 139 -15.15 11.06 2.13
C PRO A 139 -14.93 9.53 2.07
N PHE A 140 -13.71 9.07 1.82
CA PHE A 140 -13.39 7.64 1.67
C PHE A 140 -12.05 7.30 2.35
N GLN A 141 -11.64 6.04 2.23
CA GLN A 141 -10.45 5.48 2.87
C GLN A 141 -9.21 6.35 2.61
N CYS A 142 -8.57 6.85 3.67
CA CYS A 142 -7.36 7.65 3.57
C CYS A 142 -6.49 7.48 4.81
N LEU A 143 -5.16 7.52 4.68
CA LEU A 143 -4.24 7.62 5.82
C LEU A 143 -3.31 8.82 5.65
N GLY A 144 -3.33 9.72 6.63
CA GLY A 144 -2.62 10.99 6.55
C GLY A 144 -1.14 10.85 6.84
N PHE A 145 -0.30 11.44 5.98
CA PHE A 145 1.11 11.72 6.26
C PHE A 145 1.48 13.12 5.78
N THR A 146 2.23 13.89 6.58
CA THR A 146 3.05 14.97 6.04
C THR A 146 4.29 14.40 5.32
N ALA A 147 5.00 15.22 4.55
CA ALA A 147 6.24 14.80 3.91
C ALA A 147 7.30 14.33 4.94
N GLU A 148 7.39 14.96 6.10
CA GLU A 148 8.29 14.56 7.20
C GLU A 148 7.85 13.24 7.85
N GLN A 149 6.54 13.05 8.07
CA GLN A 149 6.02 11.79 8.60
C GLN A 149 6.29 10.64 7.62
N GLN A 150 6.06 10.85 6.32
CA GLN A 150 6.37 9.85 5.30
C GLN A 150 7.88 9.56 5.25
N ARG A 151 8.74 10.60 5.31
CA ARG A 151 10.20 10.43 5.39
C ARG A 151 10.60 9.54 6.56
N ASP A 152 10.10 9.87 7.76
CA ASP A 152 10.53 9.18 8.99
C ASP A 152 9.98 7.75 9.04
N PHE A 153 8.73 7.52 8.61
CA PHE A 153 8.15 6.19 8.46
C PHE A 153 8.96 5.32 7.50
N ILE A 154 9.34 5.87 6.34
CA ILE A 154 10.17 5.15 5.37
C ILE A 154 11.55 4.83 5.95
N ALA A 155 12.20 5.81 6.59
CA ALA A 155 13.56 5.66 7.10
C ALA A 155 13.65 4.71 8.29
N ARG A 156 12.66 4.73 9.19
CA ARG A 156 12.71 3.99 10.47
C ARG A 156 11.97 2.67 10.45
N ASP A 157 10.95 2.52 9.60
CA ASP A 157 10.02 1.39 9.67
C ASP A 157 9.89 0.67 8.32
N LEU A 158 9.27 1.28 7.31
CA LEU A 158 8.92 0.60 6.05
C LEU A 158 10.15 0.18 5.23
N GLY A 159 11.15 1.06 5.11
CA GLY A 159 12.38 0.76 4.40
C GLY A 159 13.14 -0.43 5.01
N PRO A 160 13.47 -0.40 6.32
CA PRO A 160 14.07 -1.54 7.01
C PRO A 160 13.23 -2.82 6.96
N ALA A 161 11.91 -2.75 7.11
CA ALA A 161 11.03 -3.92 7.05
C ALA A 161 11.08 -4.60 5.68
N LEU A 162 10.98 -3.83 4.59
CA LEU A 162 11.11 -4.35 3.23
C LEU A 162 12.51 -4.91 2.97
N ALA A 163 13.56 -4.19 3.35
CA ALA A 163 14.95 -4.59 3.14
C ALA A 163 15.33 -5.91 3.86
N ASN A 164 14.76 -6.13 5.05
CA ASN A 164 15.00 -7.34 5.85
C ASN A 164 14.08 -8.51 5.50
N SER A 165 13.09 -8.29 4.63
CA SER A 165 12.16 -9.34 4.19
C SER A 165 12.69 -10.13 2.98
N SER A 166 11.97 -11.20 2.63
CA SER A 166 12.13 -11.90 1.35
C SER A 166 11.84 -11.01 0.13
N HIS A 167 11.16 -9.86 0.32
CA HIS A 167 10.72 -8.93 -0.72
C HIS A 167 11.63 -7.72 -0.92
N ARG A 168 12.89 -7.78 -0.46
CA ARG A 168 13.88 -6.68 -0.60
C ARG A 168 14.12 -6.16 -2.03
N GLY A 169 13.69 -6.90 -3.05
CA GLY A 169 13.74 -6.48 -4.46
C GLY A 169 12.57 -5.57 -4.89
N VAL A 170 11.50 -5.48 -4.09
CA VAL A 170 10.34 -4.64 -4.36
C VAL A 170 10.74 -3.17 -4.22
N ARG A 171 10.40 -2.36 -5.23
CA ARG A 171 10.67 -0.91 -5.22
C ARG A 171 9.69 -0.18 -4.31
N LEU A 172 10.16 0.86 -3.63
CA LEU A 172 9.32 1.76 -2.84
C LEU A 172 9.18 3.10 -3.56
N ILE A 173 7.94 3.52 -3.81
CA ILE A 173 7.60 4.79 -4.46
C ILE A 173 7.00 5.73 -3.41
N ILE A 174 7.50 6.95 -3.35
CA ILE A 174 7.04 7.99 -2.41
C ILE A 174 5.92 8.83 -3.02
N LEU A 175 5.31 9.71 -2.22
CA LEU A 175 4.23 10.61 -2.61
C LEU A 175 2.93 9.89 -3.02
N ASP A 176 2.85 9.32 -4.22
CA ASP A 176 1.63 8.73 -4.83
C ASP A 176 0.39 9.64 -4.67
N ASP A 177 0.58 10.92 -4.98
CA ASP A 177 -0.37 12.02 -4.83
C ASP A 177 -0.16 13.05 -5.96
N ASN A 178 -0.96 14.11 -5.92
CA ASN A 178 -0.98 15.19 -6.88
C ASN A 178 0.38 15.89 -7.02
N ARG A 179 0.72 16.22 -8.28
CA ARG A 179 1.99 16.88 -8.65
C ARG A 179 2.23 18.23 -7.97
N LEU A 180 1.20 18.88 -7.44
CA LEU A 180 1.30 20.17 -6.74
C LEU A 180 2.10 20.09 -5.44
N HIS A 181 2.30 18.90 -4.88
CA HIS A 181 3.18 18.66 -3.73
C HIS A 181 4.66 18.56 -4.12
N LEU A 182 4.98 18.53 -5.42
CA LEU A 182 6.34 18.57 -5.93
C LEU A 182 6.79 20.01 -6.22
N PRO A 183 8.08 20.33 -6.03
CA PRO A 183 9.17 19.43 -5.65
C PRO A 183 9.35 19.25 -4.14
N HIS A 184 8.53 19.91 -3.31
CA HIS A 184 8.71 19.96 -1.86
C HIS A 184 8.77 18.55 -1.23
N TRP A 185 7.80 17.68 -1.54
CA TRP A 185 7.75 16.33 -0.99
C TRP A 185 9.01 15.52 -1.30
N ALA A 186 9.48 15.59 -2.55
CA ALA A 186 10.69 14.92 -2.98
C ALA A 186 11.93 15.45 -2.24
N LYS A 187 12.05 16.77 -2.03
CA LYS A 187 13.17 17.37 -1.26
C LYS A 187 13.17 16.88 0.18
N VAL A 188 12.02 16.88 0.84
CA VAL A 188 11.88 16.46 2.25
C VAL A 188 12.23 14.98 2.40
N VAL A 189 11.64 14.10 1.58
CA VAL A 189 11.81 12.65 1.73
C VAL A 189 13.20 12.18 1.30
N SER A 190 13.77 12.77 0.24
CA SER A 190 15.12 12.39 -0.24
C SER A 190 16.28 12.99 0.57
N GLY A 191 15.99 13.86 1.55
CA GLY A 191 17.01 14.53 2.36
C GLY A 191 17.87 15.54 1.59
N ARG A 192 17.51 15.87 0.33
CA ARG A 192 18.18 16.90 -0.45
C ARG A 192 17.70 18.28 0.03
N ARG A 193 18.51 18.93 0.86
CA ARG A 193 18.31 20.36 1.20
C ARG A 193 18.30 21.19 -0.08
N ALA A 194 17.42 22.20 -0.12
CA ALA A 194 17.43 23.24 -1.15
C ALA A 194 18.72 24.06 -1.07
#